data_AF-A0A9W8P9N9-F1
#
_entry.id   AF-A0A9W8P9N9-F1
#
_cell.length_a   1.000
_cell.length_b   1.000
_cell.length_c   1.000
_cell.angle_alpha   90.00
_cell.angle_beta   90.00
_cell.angle_gamma   90.00
#
_symmetry.space_group_name_H-M   'P 1'
#
loop_
_entity.id
_entity.type
_entity.pdbx_description
1 polymer ?
#
loop_
_entity_poly.entity_id
_entity_poly.type
_entity_poly.pdbx_seq_one_letter_code
_entity_poly.pdbx_strand_id
1 'polypeptide(L)'
;MASSPTRLDTPARRRRNELIRLAMMSETDCEETDLPNNSTQPDRQALFEQVLKRGEALAQTQRNLLQNEVQRRMAEELLLDLESQVKDNVDELTQQVNEVNIQAAELKRAIAMPTPQSTPTRNRILTSSAPSMPDPAKTRPITPLSTPIRTQAGSTITPSRPPPGITLREEDEDEASKGDPIYPGSKSPAYVVYIGKEGKHGVFYAWSTYNDVIGAFSIYQPTCHTHIIRSFSTRQLAHQFYDEFLESGIADLLAEQNPTKDERFIVVEGVAPAAYKNRKSLIMDGLQFRGGVVYRYIGTLEGARSQFNKWKAQGLTQKTYDHRTTF
;
A
#
# COMPACT_ATOMS: atom_id res chain seq x y z
N MET A 1 -4.73 49.52 -9.74
CA MET A 1 -5.76 48.47 -9.61
C MET A 1 -5.09 47.28 -8.91
N ALA A 2 -5.32 47.13 -7.61
CA ALA A 2 -4.72 46.06 -6.81
C ALA A 2 -5.68 44.87 -6.76
N SER A 3 -5.26 43.73 -7.30
CA SER A 3 -6.03 42.49 -7.29
C SER A 3 -5.96 41.85 -5.90
N SER A 4 -7.11 41.68 -5.26
CA SER A 4 -7.22 40.98 -3.98
C SER A 4 -6.90 39.48 -4.12
N PRO A 5 -6.18 38.87 -3.17
CA PRO A 5 -5.82 37.46 -3.23
C PRO A 5 -7.04 36.58 -2.91
N THR A 6 -7.36 35.69 -3.83
CA THR A 6 -8.39 34.67 -3.68
C THR A 6 -7.98 33.67 -2.59
N ARG A 7 -8.66 33.71 -1.44
CA ARG A 7 -8.46 32.74 -0.35
C ARG A 7 -8.93 31.35 -0.79
N LEU A 8 -7.98 30.44 -0.99
CA LEU A 8 -8.23 29.02 -1.23
C LEU A 8 -8.87 28.38 0.00
N ASP A 9 -10.09 27.88 -0.17
CA ASP A 9 -10.87 27.24 0.88
C ASP A 9 -10.47 25.75 0.96
N THR A 10 -9.60 25.42 1.91
CA THR A 10 -9.08 24.06 2.07
C THR A 10 -10.15 23.10 2.64
N PRO A 11 -10.17 21.81 2.24
CA PRO A 11 -11.12 20.80 2.73
C PRO A 11 -11.21 20.68 4.26
N ALA A 12 -10.10 20.92 4.96
CA ALA A 12 -10.03 20.93 6.42
C ALA A 12 -10.90 22.02 7.05
N ARG A 13 -11.04 23.17 6.40
CA ARG A 13 -11.87 24.29 6.88
C ARG A 13 -13.37 24.01 6.70
N ARG A 14 -13.73 23.27 5.65
CA ARG A 14 -15.10 22.77 5.43
C ARG A 14 -15.52 21.80 6.54
N ARG A 15 -14.67 20.82 6.89
CA ARG A 15 -14.96 19.87 7.98
C ARG A 15 -15.09 20.55 9.34
N ARG A 16 -14.27 21.57 9.63
CA ARG A 16 -14.36 22.34 10.88
C ARG A 16 -15.68 23.12 11.00
N ASN A 17 -16.14 23.74 9.92
CA ASN A 17 -17.41 24.47 9.92
C ASN A 17 -18.63 23.54 10.01
N GLU A 18 -18.53 22.32 9.47
CA GLU A 18 -19.59 21.31 9.54
C GLU A 18 -19.75 20.73 10.95
N LEU A 19 -18.63 20.49 11.66
CA LEU A 19 -18.64 20.08 13.07
C LEU A 19 -19.23 21.14 14.00
N ILE A 20 -18.91 22.43 13.77
CA ILE A 20 -19.50 23.55 14.53
C ILE A 20 -21.01 23.64 14.27
N ARG A 21 -21.44 23.42 13.03
CA ARG A 21 -22.86 23.41 12.66
C ARG A 21 -23.61 22.24 13.29
N LEU A 22 -23.02 21.05 13.34
CA LEU A 22 -23.63 19.88 13.97
C LEU A 22 -23.70 20.01 15.50
N ALA A 23 -22.69 20.62 16.13
CA ALA A 23 -22.72 20.90 17.57
C ALA A 23 -23.86 21.87 17.93
N MET A 24 -24.04 22.94 17.16
CA MET A 24 -25.12 23.92 17.41
C MET A 24 -26.52 23.43 17.06
N MET A 25 -26.67 22.33 16.32
CA MET A 25 -27.99 21.73 16.02
C MET A 25 -28.41 20.63 17.02
N SER A 26 -27.58 20.33 18.03
CA SER A 26 -27.90 19.33 19.05
C SER A 26 -28.53 19.89 20.34
N GLU A 27 -28.71 21.22 20.42
CA GLU A 27 -29.18 21.91 21.63
C GLU A 27 -30.66 22.34 21.60
N THR A 28 -31.43 22.08 20.53
CA THR A 28 -32.76 22.71 20.38
C THR A 28 -34.00 21.89 20.71
N ASP A 29 -33.90 20.60 21.06
CA ASP A 29 -35.10 19.80 21.39
C ASP A 29 -35.06 19.32 22.85
N CYS A 30 -35.15 20.26 23.78
CA CYS A 30 -35.61 19.95 25.14
C CYS A 30 -37.15 19.96 25.12
N GLU A 31 -37.76 18.83 24.75
CA GLU A 31 -39.17 18.59 25.03
C GLU A 31 -39.39 18.65 26.55
N GLU A 32 -40.12 19.67 26.97
CA GLU A 32 -40.63 19.88 28.32
C GLU A 32 -41.60 18.73 28.65
N THR A 33 -41.05 17.65 29.20
CA THR A 33 -41.81 16.51 29.67
C THR A 33 -42.29 16.79 31.08
N ASP A 34 -43.61 16.93 31.23
CA ASP A 34 -44.30 17.09 32.51
C ASP A 34 -43.88 15.99 33.50
N LEU A 35 -43.06 16.39 34.50
CA LEU A 35 -42.54 15.48 35.51
C LEU A 35 -43.62 15.10 36.53
N PRO A 36 -43.82 13.80 36.84
CA PRO A 36 -44.71 13.37 37.91
C PRO A 36 -44.16 13.78 39.28
N ASN A 37 -44.99 14.51 40.04
CA ASN A 37 -44.65 15.23 41.27
C ASN A 37 -44.49 14.34 42.53
N ASN A 38 -43.92 13.14 42.42
CA ASN A 38 -43.79 12.25 43.59
C ASN A 38 -42.53 11.36 43.54
N SER A 39 -41.38 11.96 43.21
CA SER A 39 -40.07 11.29 43.32
C SER A 39 -39.48 11.53 44.71
N THR A 40 -39.23 10.43 45.41
CA THR A 40 -38.54 10.36 46.69
C THR A 40 -37.18 11.07 46.61
N GLN A 41 -36.89 11.92 47.60
CA GLN A 41 -35.70 12.77 47.73
C GLN A 41 -34.31 12.10 47.48
N PRO A 42 -34.07 10.78 47.70
CA PRO A 42 -32.78 10.15 47.40
C PRO A 42 -32.43 10.12 45.90
N ASP A 43 -33.43 10.05 45.00
CA ASP A 43 -33.18 9.89 43.56
C ASP A 43 -32.56 11.14 42.92
N ARG A 44 -32.85 12.32 43.48
CA ARG A 44 -32.28 13.59 42.97
C ARG A 44 -30.78 13.68 43.25
N GLN A 45 -30.32 13.20 44.40
CA GLN A 45 -28.90 13.23 44.76
C GLN A 45 -28.07 12.30 43.86
N ALA A 46 -28.58 11.09 43.59
CA ALA A 46 -27.95 10.15 42.66
C ALA A 46 -27.85 10.73 41.23
N LEU A 47 -28.89 11.44 40.77
CA LEU A 47 -28.87 12.13 39.48
C LEU A 47 -27.78 13.22 39.43
N PHE A 48 -27.66 14.05 40.48
CA PHE A 48 -26.62 15.06 40.56
C PHE A 48 -25.21 14.47 40.52
N GLU A 49 -24.97 13.38 41.27
CA GLU A 49 -23.68 12.68 41.25
C GLU A 49 -23.38 12.08 39.87
N GLN A 50 -24.38 11.53 39.18
CA GLN A 50 -24.23 11.01 37.82
C GLN A 50 -23.87 12.13 36.83
N VAL A 51 -24.54 13.28 36.92
CA VAL A 51 -24.26 14.45 36.07
C VAL A 51 -22.85 14.98 36.32
N LEU A 52 -22.43 15.08 37.58
CA LEU A 52 -21.06 15.48 37.94
C LEU A 52 -20.02 14.52 37.37
N LYS A 53 -20.20 13.21 37.57
CA LYS A 53 -19.30 12.18 37.04
C LYS A 53 -19.21 12.21 35.51
N ARG A 54 -20.33 12.46 34.81
CA ARG A 54 -20.35 12.63 33.35
C ARG A 54 -19.62 13.91 32.93
N GLY A 55 -19.76 15.00 33.68
CA GLY A 55 -19.03 16.24 33.46
C GLY A 55 -17.51 16.06 33.58
N GLU A 56 -17.06 15.35 34.61
CA GLU A 56 -15.63 15.04 34.80
C GLU A 56 -15.06 14.17 33.68
N ALA A 57 -15.80 13.12 33.27
CA ALA A 57 -15.40 12.26 32.15
C ALA A 57 -15.29 13.03 30.83
N LEU A 58 -16.21 13.97 30.58
CA LEU A 58 -16.18 14.84 29.41
C LEU A 58 -14.98 15.79 29.45
N ALA A 59 -14.70 16.41 30.60
CA ALA A 59 -13.53 17.26 30.79
C ALA A 59 -12.20 16.48 30.62
N GLN A 60 -12.14 15.23 31.06
CA GLN A 60 -10.99 14.35 30.83
C GLN A 60 -10.82 14.01 29.35
N THR A 61 -11.91 13.69 28.66
CA THR A 61 -11.91 13.41 27.22
C THR A 61 -11.42 14.63 26.43
N GLN A 62 -11.89 15.83 26.79
CA GLN A 62 -11.44 17.07 26.17
C GLN A 62 -9.93 17.32 26.38
N ARG A 63 -9.40 17.05 27.58
CA ARG A 63 -7.95 17.14 27.86
C ARG A 63 -7.14 16.15 27.01
N ASN A 64 -7.61 14.90 26.89
CA ASN A 64 -6.95 13.89 26.05
C ASN A 64 -6.96 14.29 24.57
N LEU A 65 -8.07 14.84 24.07
CA LEU A 65 -8.16 15.33 22.68
C LEU A 65 -7.19 16.49 22.41
N LEU A 66 -7.06 17.43 23.35
CA LEU A 66 -6.10 18.53 23.22
C LEU A 66 -4.65 18.00 23.22
N GLN A 67 -4.33 17.03 24.08
CA GLN A 67 -3.01 16.41 24.11
C GLN A 67 -2.69 15.68 22.80
N ASN A 68 -3.65 14.92 22.26
CA ASN A 68 -3.50 14.25 20.97
C ASN A 68 -3.30 15.24 19.82
N GLU A 69 -3.99 16.38 19.83
CA GLU A 69 -3.80 17.43 18.82
C GLU A 69 -2.41 18.07 18.90
N VAL A 70 -1.87 18.25 20.11
CA VAL A 70 -0.48 18.73 20.28
C VAL A 70 0.52 17.70 19.73
N GLN A 71 0.34 16.41 20.06
CA GLN A 71 1.20 15.35 19.53
C GLN A 71 1.13 15.26 18.01
N ARG A 72 -0.08 15.38 17.44
CA ARG A 72 -0.29 15.40 15.99
C ARG A 72 0.49 16.53 15.32
N ARG A 73 0.47 17.74 15.89
CA ARG A 73 1.23 18.88 15.37
C ARG A 73 2.74 18.69 15.47
N MET A 74 3.24 18.13 16.57
CA MET A 74 4.66 17.81 16.70
C MET A 74 5.11 16.78 15.65
N ALA A 75 4.28 15.77 15.37
CA ALA A 75 4.56 14.79 14.33
C ALA A 75 4.54 15.44 12.92
N GLU A 76 3.61 16.36 12.65
CA GLU A 76 3.58 17.11 11.39
C GLU A 76 4.82 17.98 11.20
N GLU A 77 5.28 18.66 12.26
CA GLU A 77 6.51 19.46 12.21
C GLU A 77 7.75 18.61 11.94
N LEU A 78 7.85 17.44 12.58
CA LEU A 78 8.95 16.50 12.36
C LEU A 78 8.95 15.94 10.92
N LEU A 79 7.77 15.69 10.34
CA LEU A 79 7.66 15.26 8.95
C LEU A 79 8.12 16.35 7.97
N LEU A 80 7.80 17.62 8.23
CA LEU A 80 8.25 18.74 7.40
C LEU A 80 9.77 18.93 7.48
N ASP A 81 10.37 18.77 8.66
CA ASP A 81 11.83 18.82 8.84
C ASP A 81 12.52 17.68 8.08
N LEU A 82 11.99 16.46 8.19
CA LEU A 82 12.50 15.30 7.45
C LEU A 82 12.36 15.46 5.94
N GLU A 83 11.24 16.02 5.46
CA GLU A 83 11.04 16.31 4.04
C GLU A 83 12.07 17.33 3.53
N SER A 84 12.34 18.38 4.31
CA SER A 84 13.40 19.35 3.99
C SER A 84 14.77 18.67 3.93
N GLN A 85 15.10 17.83 4.91
CA GLN A 85 16.38 17.13 4.95
C GLN A 85 16.56 16.19 3.75
N VAL A 86 15.52 15.45 3.37
CA VAL A 86 15.57 14.57 2.19
C VAL A 86 15.80 15.39 0.92
N LYS A 87 15.13 16.54 0.80
CA LYS A 87 15.32 17.44 -0.34
C LYS A 87 16.75 17.97 -0.42
N ASP A 88 17.29 18.44 0.69
CA ASP A 88 18.68 18.93 0.75
C ASP A 88 19.68 17.84 0.36
N ASN A 89 19.47 16.61 0.83
CA ASN A 89 20.31 15.45 0.48
C ASN A 89 20.21 15.09 -1.02
N VAL A 90 19.01 15.21 -1.62
CA VAL A 90 18.81 14.97 -3.06
C VAL A 90 19.50 16.04 -3.90
N ASP A 91 19.43 17.30 -3.48
CA ASP A 91 20.11 18.42 -4.14
C ASP A 91 21.64 18.25 -4.06
N GLU A 92 22.17 17.82 -2.90
CA GLU A 92 23.59 17.50 -2.73
C GLU A 92 24.04 16.34 -3.64
N LEU A 93 23.29 15.24 -3.66
CA LEU A 93 23.61 14.09 -4.52
C LEU A 93 23.57 14.47 -6.00
N THR A 94 22.62 15.31 -6.39
CA THR A 94 22.51 15.85 -7.76
C THR A 94 23.75 16.68 -8.12
N GLN A 95 24.24 17.49 -7.20
CA GLN A 95 25.49 18.24 -7.38
C GLN A 95 26.68 17.29 -7.55
N GLN A 96 26.84 16.28 -6.69
CA GLN A 96 27.95 15.32 -6.77
C GLN A 96 27.94 14.55 -8.11
N VAL A 97 26.78 14.13 -8.59
CA VAL A 97 26.64 13.45 -9.90
C VAL A 97 27.07 14.39 -11.06
N ASN A 98 26.73 15.67 -10.98
CA ASN A 98 27.14 16.65 -11.98
C ASN A 98 28.67 16.86 -11.97
N GLU A 99 29.30 16.92 -10.80
CA GLU A 99 30.76 17.02 -10.67
C GLU A 99 31.47 15.80 -11.28
N VAL A 100 30.99 14.58 -10.99
CA VAL A 100 31.53 13.34 -11.58
C VAL A 100 31.38 13.35 -13.11
N ASN A 101 30.25 13.83 -13.64
CA ASN A 101 30.04 13.95 -15.08
C ASN A 101 31.02 14.92 -15.74
N ILE A 102 31.33 16.05 -15.08
CA ILE A 102 32.33 17.02 -15.56
C ILE A 102 33.72 16.37 -15.58
N GLN A 103 34.13 15.71 -14.50
CA GLN A 103 35.43 15.03 -14.41
C GLN A 103 35.56 13.91 -15.45
N ALA A 104 34.49 13.14 -15.68
CA ALA A 104 34.47 12.09 -16.71
C ALA A 104 34.63 12.69 -18.13
N ALA A 105 34.05 13.86 -18.39
CA ALA A 105 34.21 14.56 -19.66
C ALA A 105 35.65 15.07 -19.85
N GLU A 106 36.29 15.58 -18.81
CA GLU A 106 37.69 16.01 -18.84
C GLU A 106 38.64 14.84 -19.08
N LEU A 107 38.45 13.71 -18.39
CA LEU A 107 39.24 12.51 -18.61
C LEU A 107 39.12 12.00 -20.05
N LYS A 108 37.91 11.99 -20.61
CA LYS A 108 37.68 11.66 -22.03
C LYS A 108 38.45 12.59 -22.97
N ARG A 109 38.51 13.89 -22.68
CA ARG A 109 39.30 14.86 -23.47
C ARG A 109 40.79 14.61 -23.36
N ALA A 110 41.31 14.28 -22.18
CA ALA A 110 42.72 13.97 -21.98
C ALA A 110 43.17 12.74 -22.78
N ILE A 111 42.35 11.69 -22.81
CA ILE A 111 42.62 10.46 -23.59
C ILE A 111 42.54 10.72 -25.10
N ALA A 112 41.64 11.61 -25.54
CA ALA A 112 41.46 11.94 -26.95
C ALA A 112 42.55 12.85 -27.53
N MET A 113 43.45 13.41 -26.70
CA MET A 113 44.56 14.22 -27.21
C MET A 113 45.56 13.30 -27.93
N PRO A 114 45.80 13.50 -29.24
CA PRO A 114 46.74 12.68 -29.99
C PRO A 114 48.15 12.89 -29.43
N THR A 115 48.76 11.80 -28.96
CA THR A 115 50.19 11.77 -28.61
C THR A 115 51.00 12.29 -29.80
N PRO A 116 51.90 13.27 -29.60
CA PRO A 116 52.74 13.76 -30.68
C PRO A 116 53.57 12.59 -31.22
N GLN A 117 53.32 12.23 -32.49
CA GLN A 117 54.06 11.23 -33.21
C GLN A 117 55.53 11.65 -33.28
N SER A 118 56.37 11.04 -32.45
CA SER A 118 57.80 10.95 -32.69
C SER A 118 58.01 10.11 -33.95
N THR A 119 58.47 10.78 -35.01
CA THR A 119 59.08 10.19 -36.21
C THR A 119 60.19 9.21 -35.81
N PRO A 120 60.31 8.04 -36.47
CA PRO A 120 61.22 8.00 -37.62
C PRO A 120 60.88 7.00 -38.75
N THR A 121 61.29 7.41 -39.95
CA THR A 121 61.99 6.60 -40.98
C THR A 121 61.27 5.40 -41.61
N ARG A 122 60.52 5.72 -42.67
CA ARG A 122 60.65 5.20 -44.05
C ARG A 122 61.44 3.89 -44.21
N ASN A 123 60.74 2.79 -44.53
CA ASN A 123 61.23 1.86 -45.55
C ASN A 123 60.07 1.21 -46.32
N ARG A 124 60.24 1.26 -47.64
CA ARG A 124 59.29 0.99 -48.72
C ARG A 124 59.73 -0.31 -49.37
N ILE A 125 58.91 -1.36 -49.35
CA ILE A 125 58.99 -2.44 -50.34
C ILE A 125 57.58 -2.88 -50.73
N LEU A 126 57.36 -2.87 -52.04
CA LEU A 126 56.19 -3.33 -52.80
C LEU A 126 56.25 -4.84 -53.00
N THR A 127 55.10 -5.52 -52.96
CA THR A 127 54.67 -6.62 -53.86
C THR A 127 53.30 -7.13 -53.36
N SER A 128 52.18 -6.97 -54.08
CA SER A 128 51.74 -7.72 -55.28
C SER A 128 51.63 -9.24 -55.07
N SER A 129 50.44 -9.73 -54.70
CA SER A 129 49.67 -10.76 -55.44
C SER A 129 48.56 -11.41 -54.59
N ALA A 130 47.36 -11.46 -55.15
CA ALA A 130 46.29 -12.42 -54.85
C ALA A 130 46.31 -13.50 -55.98
N PRO A 131 45.46 -14.54 -56.01
CA PRO A 131 44.47 -15.03 -55.03
C PRO A 131 44.56 -16.56 -54.76
N SER A 132 43.99 -17.06 -53.65
CA SER A 132 43.50 -18.45 -53.60
C SER A 132 42.62 -18.71 -52.37
N MET A 133 41.36 -19.04 -52.63
CA MET A 133 40.44 -19.80 -51.75
C MET A 133 40.87 -21.29 -51.82
N PRO A 134 40.73 -22.12 -50.76
CA PRO A 134 39.41 -22.39 -50.17
C PRO A 134 39.38 -22.66 -48.66
N ASP A 135 38.15 -22.70 -48.13
CA ASP A 135 37.57 -23.78 -47.30
C ASP A 135 36.88 -23.28 -46.01
N PRO A 136 35.60 -23.65 -45.76
CA PRO A 136 34.80 -23.13 -44.66
C PRO A 136 34.99 -23.98 -43.39
N ALA A 137 36.00 -23.64 -42.59
CA ALA A 137 36.18 -24.18 -41.26
C ALA A 137 35.25 -23.49 -40.24
N LYS A 138 34.04 -24.05 -40.14
CA LYS A 138 33.23 -24.25 -38.92
C LYS A 138 33.79 -23.61 -37.64
N THR A 139 33.59 -22.30 -37.46
CA THR A 139 33.95 -21.60 -36.23
C THR A 139 32.75 -21.62 -35.28
N ARG A 140 32.92 -22.35 -34.17
CA ARG A 140 31.98 -22.39 -33.05
C ARG A 140 31.84 -20.98 -32.44
N PRO A 141 30.64 -20.56 -32.00
CA PRO A 141 30.52 -19.37 -31.19
C PRO A 141 31.14 -19.63 -29.81
N ILE A 142 32.20 -18.89 -29.48
CA ILE A 142 32.78 -18.82 -28.14
C ILE A 142 31.74 -18.07 -27.28
N THR A 143 31.04 -18.82 -26.46
CA THR A 143 30.20 -18.30 -25.38
C THR A 143 31.13 -17.86 -24.25
N PRO A 144 31.08 -16.61 -23.75
CA PRO A 144 31.69 -16.29 -22.47
C PRO A 144 30.84 -16.91 -21.36
N LEU A 145 31.29 -18.06 -20.86
CA LEU A 145 30.80 -18.71 -19.64
C LEU A 145 31.28 -17.89 -18.44
N SER A 146 30.42 -17.02 -17.92
CA SER A 146 30.66 -16.29 -16.68
C SER A 146 29.58 -16.63 -15.67
N THR A 147 29.92 -17.52 -14.73
CA THR A 147 29.48 -17.69 -13.32
C THR A 147 29.48 -19.18 -12.95
N PRO A 148 29.75 -19.59 -11.68
CA PRO A 148 29.58 -18.81 -10.43
C PRO A 148 30.74 -18.91 -9.42
N ILE A 149 30.99 -17.83 -8.67
CA ILE A 149 31.64 -17.95 -7.34
C ILE A 149 30.51 -18.05 -6.32
N ARG A 150 30.28 -19.29 -5.88
CA ARG A 150 29.38 -19.65 -4.79
C ARG A 150 30.20 -19.66 -3.51
N THR A 151 30.19 -18.55 -2.77
CA THR A 151 30.72 -18.51 -1.40
C THR A 151 29.79 -19.32 -0.52
N GLN A 152 30.23 -20.52 -0.12
CA GLN A 152 29.58 -21.31 0.92
C GLN A 152 30.02 -20.77 2.28
N ALA A 153 29.11 -20.09 2.98
CA ALA A 153 29.16 -19.99 4.44
C ALA A 153 28.12 -20.97 4.98
N GLY A 154 28.60 -22.11 5.46
CA GLY A 154 27.79 -23.08 6.18
C GLY A 154 27.39 -22.51 7.54
N SER A 155 26.09 -22.47 7.80
CA SER A 155 25.54 -22.40 9.15
C SER A 155 24.40 -23.40 9.22
N THR A 156 24.78 -24.64 9.52
CA THR A 156 23.86 -25.70 9.91
C THR A 156 23.28 -25.32 11.27
N ILE A 157 22.12 -24.67 11.28
CA ILE A 157 21.35 -24.48 12.50
C ILE A 157 20.58 -25.77 12.76
N THR A 158 21.14 -26.58 13.65
CA THR A 158 20.47 -27.73 14.25
C THR A 158 19.33 -27.18 15.12
N PRO A 159 18.07 -27.65 15.00
CA PRO A 159 17.05 -27.31 15.98
C PRO A 159 17.41 -27.98 17.31
N SER A 160 17.91 -27.17 18.24
CA SER A 160 18.13 -27.56 19.63
C SER A 160 16.80 -27.93 20.26
N ARG A 161 16.66 -29.22 20.56
CA ARG A 161 15.61 -29.77 21.43
C ARG A 161 15.57 -28.95 22.73
N PRO A 162 14.41 -28.43 23.16
CA PRO A 162 14.31 -27.75 24.44
C PRO A 162 14.54 -28.77 25.59
N PRO A 163 15.18 -28.34 26.70
CA PRO A 163 15.44 -29.19 27.84
C PRO A 163 14.12 -29.69 28.46
N PRO A 164 14.03 -30.97 28.86
CA PRO A 164 12.88 -31.46 29.62
C PRO A 164 12.91 -30.85 31.02
N GLY A 165 11.81 -30.20 31.41
CA GLY A 165 11.57 -29.81 32.79
C GLY A 165 11.48 -28.31 33.02
N ILE A 166 10.38 -27.70 32.57
CA ILE A 166 9.83 -26.52 33.22
C ILE A 166 8.38 -26.89 33.51
N THR A 167 8.08 -27.09 34.79
CA THR A 167 6.73 -27.25 35.30
C THR A 167 6.01 -25.92 35.06
N LEU A 168 5.25 -25.85 33.96
CA LEU A 168 4.32 -24.75 33.69
C LEU A 168 3.32 -24.73 34.84
N ARG A 169 3.41 -23.67 35.62
CA ARG A 169 2.42 -23.28 36.60
C ARG A 169 1.19 -22.87 35.79
N GLU A 170 0.08 -23.54 36.06
CA GLU A 170 -1.26 -23.20 35.57
C GLU A 170 -1.60 -21.79 36.10
N GLU A 171 -1.21 -20.75 35.37
CA GLU A 171 -1.66 -19.38 35.58
C GLU A 171 -2.64 -19.06 34.42
N ASP A 172 -3.94 -19.27 34.69
CA ASP A 172 -5.11 -18.70 34.01
C ASP A 172 -5.02 -18.51 32.47
N GLU A 173 -5.15 -19.60 31.70
CA GLU A 173 -5.13 -19.62 30.23
C GLU A 173 -6.45 -19.18 29.52
N ASP A 174 -7.47 -18.65 30.21
CA ASP A 174 -8.84 -18.67 29.65
C ASP A 174 -9.36 -17.39 28.93
N GLU A 175 -8.58 -16.32 28.77
CA GLU A 175 -9.04 -15.11 28.04
C GLU A 175 -8.25 -14.73 26.78
N ALA A 176 -7.02 -15.22 26.60
CA ALA A 176 -6.19 -14.84 25.44
C ALA A 176 -6.50 -15.62 24.14
N SER A 177 -7.33 -16.66 24.20
CA SER A 177 -7.71 -17.48 23.04
C SER A 177 -9.21 -17.42 22.70
N LYS A 178 -9.95 -16.42 23.16
CA LYS A 178 -11.27 -16.13 22.57
C LYS A 178 -11.04 -15.50 21.20
N GLY A 179 -11.18 -16.32 20.16
CA GLY A 179 -11.14 -15.86 18.78
C GLY A 179 -12.11 -14.70 18.51
N ASP A 180 -11.89 -13.98 17.41
CA ASP A 180 -12.69 -12.81 17.07
C ASP A 180 -14.20 -13.12 17.07
N PRO A 181 -15.04 -12.26 17.69
CA PRO A 181 -16.46 -12.55 17.81
C PRO A 181 -17.16 -12.51 16.45
N ILE A 182 -17.97 -13.54 16.18
CA ILE A 182 -18.80 -13.67 14.98
C ILE A 182 -20.21 -13.17 15.29
N TYR A 183 -20.66 -12.15 14.55
CA TYR A 183 -22.01 -11.59 14.72
C TYR A 183 -23.09 -12.53 14.16
N PRO A 184 -24.33 -12.51 14.71
CA PRO A 184 -25.45 -13.30 14.21
C PRO A 184 -25.65 -13.15 12.69
N GLY A 185 -25.85 -14.27 11.99
CA GLY A 185 -26.01 -14.30 10.52
C GLY A 185 -24.69 -14.23 9.73
N SER A 186 -23.56 -14.05 10.38
CA SER A 186 -22.23 -14.05 9.75
C SER A 186 -21.61 -15.45 9.80
N LYS A 187 -20.88 -15.81 8.74
CA LYS A 187 -20.11 -17.07 8.63
C LYS A 187 -18.64 -16.90 8.99
N SER A 188 -18.19 -15.67 9.17
CA SER A 188 -16.79 -15.34 9.44
C SER A 188 -16.70 -14.08 10.30
N PRO A 189 -15.63 -13.90 11.09
CA PRO A 189 -15.49 -12.73 11.95
C PRO A 189 -15.32 -11.39 11.22
N ALA A 190 -14.85 -11.43 9.97
CA ALA A 190 -14.66 -10.24 9.16
C ALA A 190 -14.84 -10.52 7.66
N TYR A 191 -15.21 -9.46 6.95
CA TYR A 191 -15.40 -9.40 5.52
C TYR A 191 -14.70 -8.17 4.97
N VAL A 192 -14.11 -8.27 3.78
CA VAL A 192 -13.62 -7.13 3.03
C VAL A 192 -14.38 -7.06 1.72
N VAL A 193 -15.02 -5.93 1.47
CA VAL A 193 -15.62 -5.58 0.18
C VAL A 193 -14.63 -4.73 -0.57
N TYR A 194 -14.09 -5.25 -1.68
CA TYR A 194 -13.13 -4.55 -2.54
C TYR A 194 -13.83 -3.74 -3.62
N ILE A 195 -14.96 -4.24 -4.12
CA ILE A 195 -15.84 -3.52 -5.05
C ILE A 195 -17.27 -3.73 -4.59
N GLY A 196 -17.89 -2.67 -4.09
CA GLY A 196 -19.30 -2.63 -3.70
C GLY A 196 -20.09 -1.61 -4.50
N LYS A 197 -21.34 -1.40 -4.07
CA LYS A 197 -22.27 -0.45 -4.66
C LYS A 197 -21.68 0.97 -4.63
N GLU A 198 -21.86 1.72 -5.71
CA GLU A 198 -21.37 3.11 -5.83
C GLU A 198 -19.85 3.25 -5.67
N GLY A 199 -19.08 2.17 -5.92
CA GLY A 199 -17.63 2.17 -5.73
C GLY A 199 -17.18 2.12 -4.27
N LYS A 200 -18.11 1.86 -3.33
CA LYS A 200 -17.77 1.73 -1.91
C LYS A 200 -16.99 0.43 -1.67
N HIS A 201 -16.02 0.53 -0.78
CA HIS A 201 -15.22 -0.60 -0.30
C HIS A 201 -14.95 -0.42 1.20
N GLY A 202 -14.55 -1.49 1.88
CA GLY A 202 -14.31 -1.43 3.32
C GLY A 202 -14.19 -2.79 3.99
N VAL A 203 -13.77 -2.75 5.26
CA VAL A 203 -13.79 -3.87 6.19
C VAL A 203 -15.08 -3.83 6.99
N PHE A 204 -15.75 -4.97 7.11
CA PHE A 204 -17.01 -5.15 7.82
C PHE A 204 -16.90 -6.34 8.76
N TYR A 205 -17.47 -6.21 9.96
CA TYR A 205 -17.42 -7.29 10.95
C TYR A 205 -18.71 -8.13 10.98
N ALA A 206 -19.76 -7.68 10.31
CA ALA A 206 -21.00 -8.41 10.16
C ALA A 206 -21.34 -8.58 8.67
N TRP A 207 -22.03 -9.68 8.33
CA TRP A 207 -22.60 -9.86 6.99
C TRP A 207 -23.81 -8.95 6.79
N SER A 208 -24.83 -9.07 7.64
CA SER A 208 -26.02 -8.20 7.68
C SER A 208 -25.91 -7.16 8.77
N THR A 209 -26.61 -6.03 8.63
CA THR A 209 -26.67 -5.01 9.68
C THR A 209 -27.32 -5.58 10.96
N TYR A 210 -26.67 -5.39 12.11
CA TYR A 210 -27.12 -5.92 13.40
C TYR A 210 -26.71 -4.98 14.54
N ASN A 211 -27.65 -4.58 15.41
CA ASN A 211 -27.42 -3.66 16.55
C ASN A 211 -26.55 -2.45 16.16
N ASP A 212 -26.98 -1.70 15.14
CA ASP A 212 -26.28 -0.52 14.59
C ASP A 212 -24.91 -0.79 13.94
N VAL A 213 -24.42 -2.03 13.96
CA VAL A 213 -23.22 -2.45 13.21
C VAL A 213 -23.61 -2.66 11.75
N ILE A 214 -23.10 -1.80 10.86
CA ILE A 214 -23.34 -1.90 9.41
C ILE A 214 -22.67 -3.17 8.87
N GLY A 215 -23.45 -4.02 8.20
CA GLY A 215 -22.95 -5.24 7.58
C GLY A 215 -22.46 -5.05 6.15
N ALA A 216 -21.58 -5.93 5.66
CA ALA A 216 -21.08 -5.94 4.28
C ALA A 216 -22.20 -5.98 3.23
N PHE A 217 -23.33 -6.63 3.56
CA PHE A 217 -24.52 -6.72 2.71
C PHE A 217 -25.12 -5.36 2.36
N SER A 218 -24.92 -4.33 3.20
CA SER A 218 -25.44 -2.98 2.95
C SER A 218 -24.88 -2.33 1.67
N ILE A 219 -23.65 -2.70 1.29
CA ILE A 219 -23.01 -2.23 0.05
C ILE A 219 -22.82 -3.35 -0.98
N TYR A 220 -23.24 -4.58 -0.67
CA TYR A 220 -23.19 -5.71 -1.58
C TYR A 220 -24.57 -5.95 -2.22
N GLN A 221 -24.63 -5.83 -3.53
CA GLN A 221 -25.82 -6.15 -4.33
C GLN A 221 -25.64 -7.52 -5.01
N PRO A 222 -26.46 -8.55 -4.67
CA PRO A 222 -26.32 -9.90 -5.23
C PRO A 222 -26.50 -9.99 -6.74
N THR A 223 -27.28 -9.08 -7.32
CA THR A 223 -27.55 -9.03 -8.77
C THR A 223 -26.39 -8.43 -9.56
N CYS A 224 -25.41 -7.84 -8.89
CA CYS A 224 -24.27 -7.20 -9.54
C CYS A 224 -23.07 -8.15 -9.59
N HIS A 225 -22.77 -8.71 -10.76
CA HIS A 225 -21.65 -9.65 -10.96
C HIS A 225 -20.25 -9.02 -10.81
N THR A 226 -20.17 -7.70 -10.66
CA THR A 226 -18.91 -6.95 -10.49
C THR A 226 -18.48 -6.83 -9.04
N HIS A 227 -19.33 -7.17 -8.08
CA HIS A 227 -18.98 -7.08 -6.68
C HIS A 227 -17.95 -8.13 -6.28
N ILE A 228 -16.97 -7.69 -5.49
CA ILE A 228 -15.86 -8.53 -5.04
C ILE A 228 -15.78 -8.43 -3.52
N ILE A 229 -15.95 -9.57 -2.87
CA ILE A 229 -15.97 -9.70 -1.42
C ILE A 229 -15.18 -10.95 -1.02
N ARG A 230 -14.49 -10.86 0.12
CA ARG A 230 -13.81 -12.00 0.74
C ARG A 230 -14.06 -12.01 2.24
N SER A 231 -14.29 -13.19 2.80
CA SER A 231 -14.34 -13.39 4.25
C SER A 231 -12.98 -13.81 4.80
N PHE A 232 -12.72 -13.47 6.05
CA PHE A 232 -11.47 -13.71 6.75
C PHE A 232 -11.72 -14.36 8.10
N SER A 233 -10.81 -15.23 8.53
CA SER A 233 -10.88 -15.95 9.81
C SER A 233 -10.60 -15.06 11.01
N THR A 234 -9.92 -13.92 10.82
CA THR A 234 -9.65 -12.93 11.86
C THR A 234 -9.85 -11.51 11.32
N ARG A 235 -10.19 -10.58 12.21
CA ARG A 235 -10.31 -9.15 11.92
C ARG A 235 -8.97 -8.55 11.53
N GLN A 236 -7.89 -8.97 12.20
CA GLN A 236 -6.54 -8.49 11.90
C GLN A 236 -6.14 -8.83 10.45
N LEU A 237 -6.42 -10.05 9.99
CA LEU A 237 -6.08 -10.46 8.62
C LEU A 237 -6.91 -9.69 7.57
N ALA A 238 -8.17 -9.39 7.88
CA ALA A 238 -9.02 -8.57 7.02
C ALA A 238 -8.47 -7.15 6.86
N HIS A 239 -8.05 -6.50 7.96
CA HIS A 239 -7.40 -5.19 7.93
C HIS A 239 -6.10 -5.23 7.15
N GLN A 240 -5.20 -6.18 7.45
CA GLN A 240 -3.93 -6.29 6.74
C GLN A 240 -4.13 -6.35 5.21
N PHE A 241 -5.04 -7.19 4.73
CA PHE A 241 -5.30 -7.31 3.30
C PHE A 241 -5.94 -6.05 2.71
N TYR A 242 -6.80 -5.39 3.48
CA TYR A 242 -7.45 -4.15 3.06
C TYR A 242 -6.49 -2.96 3.04
N ASP A 243 -5.60 -2.85 4.01
CA ASP A 243 -4.56 -1.82 4.09
C ASP A 243 -3.59 -1.97 2.91
N GLU A 244 -3.11 -3.20 2.62
CA GLU A 244 -2.31 -3.46 1.42
C GLU A 244 -3.04 -3.05 0.13
N PHE A 245 -4.35 -3.28 0.05
CA PHE A 245 -5.19 -2.87 -1.08
C PHE A 245 -5.31 -1.35 -1.23
N LEU A 246 -5.34 -0.61 -0.12
CA LEU A 246 -5.35 0.85 -0.09
C LEU A 246 -3.97 1.41 -0.47
N GLU A 247 -2.92 0.94 0.19
CA GLU A 247 -1.53 1.41 0.01
C GLU A 247 -1.03 1.19 -1.42
N SER A 248 -1.47 0.10 -2.06
CA SER A 248 -1.13 -0.18 -3.46
C SER A 248 -1.89 0.67 -4.49
N GLY A 249 -2.81 1.54 -4.06
CA GLY A 249 -3.61 2.40 -4.94
C GLY A 249 -4.65 1.66 -5.79
N ILE A 250 -4.91 0.39 -5.48
CA ILE A 250 -5.85 -0.45 -6.24
C ILE A 250 -7.29 0.00 -5.96
N ALA A 251 -7.57 0.52 -4.75
CA ALA A 251 -8.84 1.15 -4.44
C ALA A 251 -9.18 2.28 -5.42
N ASP A 252 -8.26 3.21 -5.64
CA ASP A 252 -8.44 4.34 -6.56
C ASP A 252 -8.58 3.87 -8.01
N LEU A 253 -7.77 2.87 -8.40
CA LEU A 253 -7.85 2.23 -9.72
C LEU A 253 -9.25 1.65 -10.01
N LEU A 254 -9.91 1.09 -8.99
CA LEU A 254 -11.21 0.44 -9.10
C LEU A 254 -12.39 1.39 -8.82
N ALA A 255 -12.16 2.53 -8.20
CA ALA A 255 -13.19 3.52 -7.87
C ALA A 255 -13.88 4.13 -9.11
N GLU A 256 -13.23 4.06 -10.28
CA GLU A 256 -13.82 4.56 -11.52
C GLU A 256 -15.07 3.74 -11.91
N GLN A 257 -16.24 4.35 -11.76
CA GLN A 257 -17.54 3.67 -11.78
C GLN A 257 -17.94 3.12 -13.15
N ASN A 258 -17.33 3.59 -14.24
CA ASN A 258 -17.69 3.23 -15.61
C ASN A 258 -16.58 2.40 -16.27
N PRO A 259 -16.48 1.09 -15.99
CA PRO A 259 -15.51 0.23 -16.67
C PRO A 259 -15.79 0.24 -18.17
N THR A 260 -14.81 0.68 -18.96
CA THR A 260 -14.88 0.56 -20.41
C THR A 260 -14.80 -0.92 -20.81
N LYS A 261 -15.53 -1.34 -21.86
CA LYS A 261 -15.51 -2.74 -22.36
C LYS A 261 -14.09 -3.22 -22.73
N ASP A 262 -13.22 -2.28 -23.06
CA ASP A 262 -11.83 -2.50 -23.45
C ASP A 262 -10.83 -2.32 -22.29
N GLU A 263 -11.31 -2.18 -21.06
CA GLU A 263 -10.47 -2.10 -19.86
C GLU A 263 -9.83 -3.47 -19.59
N ARG A 264 -8.50 -3.50 -19.54
CA ARG A 264 -7.67 -4.63 -19.14
C ARG A 264 -6.71 -4.18 -18.05
N PHE A 265 -6.16 -5.14 -17.33
CA PHE A 265 -5.24 -4.86 -16.23
C PHE A 265 -3.96 -5.65 -16.45
N ILE A 266 -2.82 -5.02 -16.20
CA ILE A 266 -1.52 -5.67 -16.23
C ILE A 266 -0.96 -5.62 -14.81
N VAL A 267 -0.83 -6.79 -14.18
CA VAL A 267 -0.21 -6.94 -12.87
C VAL A 267 1.27 -7.21 -13.11
N VAL A 268 2.13 -6.29 -12.68
CA VAL A 268 3.59 -6.42 -12.77
C VAL A 268 4.16 -6.90 -11.44
N GLU A 269 3.58 -6.44 -10.33
CA GLU A 269 3.80 -7.00 -9.00
C GLU A 269 2.51 -7.54 -8.41
N GLY A 270 2.55 -8.77 -7.93
CA GLY A 270 1.42 -9.41 -7.27
C GLY A 270 1.63 -10.92 -7.11
N VAL A 271 0.61 -11.61 -6.60
CA VAL A 271 0.66 -13.07 -6.37
C VAL A 271 0.77 -13.85 -7.68
N ALA A 272 0.08 -13.40 -8.73
CA ALA A 272 0.19 -13.93 -10.09
C ALA A 272 0.34 -12.77 -11.09
N PRO A 273 1.57 -12.30 -11.38
CA PRO A 273 1.80 -11.29 -12.39
C PRO A 273 1.39 -11.79 -13.78
N ALA A 274 0.44 -11.10 -14.42
CA ALA A 274 -0.09 -11.39 -15.75
C ALA A 274 -1.02 -10.26 -16.24
N ALA A 275 -1.58 -10.43 -17.44
CA ALA A 275 -2.65 -9.58 -17.96
C ALA A 275 -4.03 -10.19 -17.71
N TYR A 276 -4.96 -9.39 -17.19
CA TYR A 276 -6.30 -9.78 -16.74
C TYR A 276 -7.39 -9.08 -17.53
N LYS A 277 -8.47 -9.81 -17.81
CA LYS A 277 -9.56 -9.36 -18.69
C LYS A 277 -10.56 -8.43 -18.00
N ASN A 278 -10.73 -8.56 -16.69
CA ASN A 278 -11.70 -7.81 -15.90
C ASN A 278 -11.26 -7.65 -14.45
N ARG A 279 -11.85 -6.68 -13.75
CA ARG A 279 -11.58 -6.35 -12.34
C ARG A 279 -11.70 -7.56 -11.40
N LYS A 280 -12.67 -8.45 -11.67
CA LYS A 280 -12.86 -9.69 -10.89
C LYS A 280 -11.65 -10.61 -10.98
N SER A 281 -11.19 -10.93 -12.19
CA SER A 281 -10.00 -11.77 -12.39
C SER A 281 -8.72 -11.11 -11.87
N LEU A 282 -8.62 -9.77 -11.96
CA LEU A 282 -7.52 -9.03 -11.36
C LEU A 282 -7.43 -9.28 -9.85
N ILE A 283 -8.50 -9.05 -9.10
CA ILE A 283 -8.49 -9.16 -7.63
C ILE A 283 -8.43 -10.63 -7.18
N MET A 284 -9.20 -11.51 -7.80
CA MET A 284 -9.29 -12.91 -7.37
C MET A 284 -8.08 -13.73 -7.81
N ASP A 285 -7.63 -13.59 -9.05
CA ASP A 285 -6.61 -14.47 -9.63
C ASP A 285 -5.22 -13.81 -9.62
N GLY A 286 -5.13 -12.51 -9.96
CA GLY A 286 -3.86 -11.79 -10.06
C GLY A 286 -3.27 -11.36 -8.72
N LEU A 287 -4.10 -10.71 -7.92
CA LEU A 287 -3.68 -10.16 -6.62
C LEU A 287 -3.99 -11.11 -5.47
N GLN A 288 -4.93 -12.04 -5.66
CA GLN A 288 -5.51 -12.84 -4.58
C GLN A 288 -5.85 -12.01 -3.34
N PHE A 289 -6.48 -10.85 -3.58
CA PHE A 289 -6.95 -9.90 -2.56
C PHE A 289 -5.82 -9.19 -1.77
N ARG A 290 -4.57 -9.27 -2.24
CA ARG A 290 -3.42 -8.53 -1.69
C ARG A 290 -3.21 -7.21 -2.45
N GLY A 291 -2.28 -6.41 -1.97
CA GLY A 291 -1.72 -5.30 -2.74
C GLY A 291 -0.84 -5.77 -3.91
N GLY A 292 -0.40 -4.82 -4.73
CA GLY A 292 0.50 -5.05 -5.85
C GLY A 292 0.56 -3.86 -6.81
N VAL A 293 1.44 -3.93 -7.81
CA VAL A 293 1.55 -2.88 -8.83
C VAL A 293 0.74 -3.29 -10.06
N VAL A 294 -0.31 -2.50 -10.33
CA VAL A 294 -1.27 -2.77 -11.41
C VAL A 294 -1.37 -1.57 -12.33
N TYR A 295 -1.27 -1.83 -13.63
CA TYR A 295 -1.49 -0.83 -14.66
C TYR A 295 -2.81 -1.09 -15.37
N ARG A 296 -3.61 -0.04 -15.54
CA ARG A 296 -4.76 -0.08 -16.45
C ARG A 296 -4.27 -0.02 -17.89
N TYR A 297 -4.86 -0.86 -18.73
CA TYR A 297 -4.59 -0.92 -20.16
C TYR A 297 -5.92 -0.83 -20.94
N ILE A 298 -6.02 0.11 -21.88
CA ILE A 298 -7.21 0.24 -22.74
C ILE A 298 -6.91 -0.41 -24.08
N GLY A 299 -7.60 -1.52 -24.39
CA GLY A 299 -7.48 -2.23 -25.67
C GLY A 299 -7.74 -3.73 -25.57
N THR A 300 -7.11 -4.49 -26.47
CA THR A 300 -7.30 -5.95 -26.53
C THR A 300 -6.49 -6.67 -25.44
N LEU A 301 -6.98 -7.84 -25.02
CA LEU A 301 -6.26 -8.68 -24.05
C LEU A 301 -4.90 -9.15 -24.60
N GLU A 302 -4.82 -9.40 -25.91
CA GLU A 302 -3.55 -9.76 -26.58
C GLU A 302 -2.54 -8.62 -26.55
N GLY A 303 -2.99 -7.38 -26.72
CA GLY A 303 -2.15 -6.19 -26.55
C GLY A 303 -1.60 -6.08 -25.12
N ALA A 304 -2.47 -6.23 -24.12
CA ALA A 304 -2.08 -6.22 -22.71
C ALA A 304 -1.08 -7.36 -22.38
N ARG A 305 -1.31 -8.57 -22.89
CA ARG A 305 -0.38 -9.71 -22.73
C ARG A 305 0.96 -9.47 -23.42
N SER A 306 0.95 -8.90 -24.61
CA SER A 306 2.17 -8.56 -25.34
C SER A 306 2.99 -7.53 -24.56
N GLN A 307 2.33 -6.52 -23.99
CA GLN A 307 2.97 -5.51 -23.15
C GLN A 307 3.55 -6.13 -21.86
N PHE A 308 2.78 -6.98 -21.17
CA PHE A 308 3.26 -7.71 -20.01
C PHE A 308 4.50 -8.56 -20.33
N ASN A 309 4.49 -9.29 -21.45
CA ASN A 309 5.64 -10.12 -21.85
C ASN A 309 6.90 -9.29 -22.14
N LYS A 310 6.76 -8.07 -22.68
CA LYS A 310 7.88 -7.14 -22.84
C LYS A 310 8.47 -6.75 -21.47
N TRP A 311 7.64 -6.34 -20.52
CA TRP A 311 8.10 -6.00 -19.17
C TRP A 311 8.70 -7.20 -18.43
N LYS A 312 8.11 -8.38 -18.60
CA LYS A 312 8.65 -9.63 -18.07
C LYS A 312 10.04 -9.93 -18.62
N ALA A 313 10.25 -9.77 -19.94
CA ALA A 313 11.56 -9.96 -20.57
C ALA A 313 12.61 -8.94 -20.09
N GLN A 314 12.17 -7.77 -19.63
CA GLN A 314 13.01 -6.73 -19.03
C GLN A 314 13.28 -6.94 -17.53
N GLY A 315 12.70 -7.98 -16.91
CA GLY A 315 12.84 -8.22 -15.47
C GLY A 315 12.02 -7.27 -14.58
N LEU A 316 11.03 -6.56 -15.15
CA LEU A 316 10.19 -5.60 -14.42
C LEU A 316 8.97 -6.25 -13.73
N THR A 317 8.85 -7.58 -13.81
CA THR A 317 7.75 -8.30 -13.16
C THR A 317 8.27 -9.04 -11.94
N GLN A 318 7.61 -8.87 -10.80
CA GLN A 318 7.99 -9.49 -9.55
C GLN A 318 6.80 -10.24 -8.93
N LYS A 319 7.02 -11.51 -8.59
CA LYS A 319 6.01 -12.35 -7.95
C LYS A 319 6.11 -12.17 -6.44
N THR A 320 5.01 -11.75 -5.83
CA THR A 320 4.88 -11.66 -4.37
C THR A 320 4.54 -13.05 -3.84
N TYR A 321 5.23 -13.50 -2.80
CA TYR A 321 5.03 -14.85 -2.26
C TYR A 321 3.67 -14.96 -1.59
N ASP A 322 2.97 -16.05 -1.88
CA ASP A 322 1.68 -16.35 -1.28
C ASP A 322 1.89 -16.85 0.15
N HIS A 323 1.56 -16.02 1.14
CA HIS A 323 1.63 -16.38 2.56
C HIS A 323 0.63 -17.50 2.94
N ARG A 324 -0.23 -17.95 2.02
CA ARG A 324 -1.13 -19.10 2.24
C ARG A 324 -0.44 -20.43 2.55
N THR A 325 0.89 -20.53 2.42
CA THR A 325 1.60 -21.74 2.87
C THR A 325 1.81 -21.81 4.39
N THR A 326 1.44 -20.77 5.14
CA THR A 326 1.73 -20.66 6.58
C THR A 326 0.53 -20.45 7.50
N PHE A 327 -0.72 -20.47 6.99
CA PHE A 327 -1.93 -20.30 7.79
C PHE A 327 -3.01 -21.31 7.44
#